data_AF-A0A0Z8KQY2-F1
#
_entry.id   AF-A0A0Z8KQY2-F1
#
_cell.length_a   1.000
_cell.length_b   1.000
_cell.length_c   1.000
_cell.angle_alpha   90.00
_cell.angle_beta   90.00
_cell.angle_gamma   90.00
#
_symmetry.space_group_name_H-M   'P 1'
#
loop_
_entity.id
_entity.type
_entity.pdbx_description
1 polymer ?
#
loop_
_entity_poly.entity_id
_entity_poly.type
_entity_poly.pdbx_seq_one_letter_code
_entity_poly.pdbx_strand_id
1 'polypeptide(L)'
;MIALSNIAQGSAVFAYFLMNRHNEKEAQVSLPATISAYLGVTEPALFGVNVKYVYPFVAAMIGSSIAGLLSVTFNIQAASIGIGGLPGILSIKAEYWGPFLLAMVVAIVVPMILTAVFKRTGAFSKKEETVEEVVVPAETVVETGAAIELISPLTGQTKELSQATDPVFASGVMGQGVLIDPSEGILVAPIDGEVSVLFPTNHAVGITATNGVELLMHIGMDTVGLEGKGFTAHVKQGDKVKAGDKLISFDIDVIKAAGLVAETPVIVTNQTDFDTQVIGNLPRAISQGEAILTVTKN
;
A
#
# COMPACT_ATOMS: atom_id res chain seq x y z
N MET A 1 18.27 -16.74 -1.34
CA MET A 1 17.57 -17.40 -2.48
C MET A 1 16.20 -16.78 -2.64
N ILE A 2 15.97 -16.07 -3.75
CA ILE A 2 14.71 -15.33 -4.01
C ILE A 2 13.50 -16.29 -4.02
N ALA A 3 13.64 -17.48 -4.63
CA ALA A 3 12.56 -18.46 -4.72
C ALA A 3 11.93 -18.84 -3.35
N LEU A 4 12.75 -19.17 -2.35
CA LEU A 4 12.27 -19.57 -1.02
C LEU A 4 11.61 -18.43 -0.25
N SER A 5 12.08 -17.20 -0.45
CA SER A 5 11.43 -16.02 0.13
C SER A 5 10.04 -15.84 -0.45
N ASN A 6 9.90 -15.92 -1.78
CA ASN A 6 8.62 -15.73 -2.46
C ASN A 6 7.61 -16.81 -2.06
N ILE A 7 8.07 -18.07 -1.97
CA ILE A 7 7.27 -19.18 -1.45
C ILE A 7 6.82 -18.88 -0.02
N ALA A 8 7.72 -18.49 0.88
CA ALA A 8 7.37 -18.21 2.27
C ALA A 8 6.37 -17.05 2.43
N GLN A 9 6.52 -15.99 1.63
CA GLN A 9 5.58 -14.86 1.60
C GLN A 9 4.19 -15.33 1.14
N GLY A 10 4.11 -16.09 0.04
CA GLY A 10 2.86 -16.65 -0.46
C GLY A 10 2.20 -17.63 0.51
N SER A 11 2.99 -18.47 1.18
CA SER A 11 2.48 -19.46 2.14
C SER A 11 1.93 -18.83 3.43
N ALA A 12 2.53 -17.73 3.90
CA ALA A 12 1.97 -16.96 5.01
C ALA A 12 0.61 -16.34 4.64
N VAL A 13 0.52 -15.72 3.44
CA VAL A 13 -0.75 -15.19 2.92
C VAL A 13 -1.78 -16.29 2.70
N PHE A 14 -1.37 -17.47 2.27
CA PHE A 14 -2.29 -18.60 2.10
C PHE A 14 -2.87 -19.08 3.44
N ALA A 15 -2.05 -19.15 4.49
CA ALA A 15 -2.56 -19.47 5.82
C ALA A 15 -3.51 -18.39 6.33
N TYR A 16 -3.18 -17.12 6.11
CA TYR A 16 -4.08 -16.00 6.38
C TYR A 16 -5.43 -16.17 5.65
N PHE A 17 -5.40 -16.45 4.34
CA PHE A 17 -6.57 -16.73 3.52
C PHE A 17 -7.41 -17.87 4.12
N LEU A 18 -6.81 -19.02 4.44
CA LEU A 18 -7.55 -20.16 5.00
C LEU A 18 -8.29 -19.81 6.31
N MET A 19 -7.71 -18.93 7.11
CA MET A 19 -8.29 -18.48 8.37
C MET A 19 -9.34 -17.37 8.20
N ASN A 20 -9.28 -16.61 7.10
CA ASN A 20 -10.15 -15.46 6.82
C ASN A 20 -11.11 -15.70 5.65
N ARG A 21 -11.14 -16.91 5.06
CA ARG A 21 -11.90 -17.25 3.84
C ARG A 21 -13.41 -16.99 3.88
N HIS A 22 -13.98 -16.81 5.07
CA HIS A 22 -15.39 -16.50 5.25
C HIS A 22 -15.70 -15.00 5.08
N ASN A 23 -14.66 -14.15 5.03
CA ASN A 23 -14.77 -12.75 4.67
C ASN A 23 -14.43 -12.60 3.18
N GLU A 24 -15.44 -12.24 2.37
CA GLU A 24 -15.32 -12.16 0.91
C GLU A 24 -14.25 -11.17 0.45
N LYS A 25 -14.13 -10.01 1.11
CA LYS A 25 -13.14 -8.98 0.77
C LYS A 25 -11.72 -9.47 0.97
N GLU A 26 -11.45 -10.05 2.14
CA GLU A 26 -10.13 -10.59 2.48
C GLU A 26 -9.78 -11.80 1.59
N ALA A 27 -10.77 -12.63 1.23
CA ALA A 27 -10.59 -13.75 0.32
C ALA A 27 -10.24 -13.31 -1.11
N GLN A 28 -10.89 -12.26 -1.62
CA GLN A 28 -10.64 -11.71 -2.96
C GLN A 28 -9.23 -11.14 -3.12
N VAL A 29 -8.63 -10.60 -2.05
CA VAL A 29 -7.25 -10.07 -2.08
C VAL A 29 -6.21 -11.16 -1.81
N SER A 30 -6.41 -11.98 -0.78
CA SER A 30 -5.36 -12.88 -0.28
C SER A 30 -5.11 -14.11 -1.18
N LEU A 31 -6.14 -14.63 -1.87
CA LEU A 31 -5.96 -15.79 -2.76
C LEU A 31 -5.17 -15.43 -4.04
N PRO A 32 -5.51 -14.36 -4.79
CA PRO A 32 -4.70 -13.93 -5.93
C PRO A 32 -3.27 -13.54 -5.52
N ALA A 33 -3.11 -12.87 -4.37
CA ALA A 33 -1.80 -12.52 -3.84
C ALA A 33 -0.93 -13.75 -3.52
N THR A 34 -1.52 -14.82 -2.97
CA THR A 34 -0.85 -16.11 -2.75
C THR A 34 -0.31 -16.68 -4.06
N ILE A 35 -1.17 -16.75 -5.09
CA ILE A 35 -0.82 -17.32 -6.39
C ILE A 35 0.31 -16.50 -7.03
N SER A 36 0.20 -15.17 -6.98
CA SER A 36 1.21 -14.25 -7.51
C SER A 36 2.59 -14.49 -6.87
N ALA A 37 2.63 -14.60 -5.54
CA ALA A 37 3.87 -14.86 -4.80
C ALA A 37 4.48 -16.23 -5.15
N TYR A 38 3.67 -17.26 -5.31
CA TYR A 38 4.13 -18.57 -5.77
C TYR A 38 4.64 -18.59 -7.21
N LEU A 39 4.24 -17.64 -8.05
CA LEU A 39 4.79 -17.46 -9.39
C LEU A 39 5.99 -16.51 -9.42
N GLY A 40 6.35 -15.94 -8.28
CA GLY A 40 7.55 -15.13 -8.12
C GLY A 40 7.30 -13.62 -8.00
N VAL A 41 6.06 -13.16 -8.09
CA VAL A 41 5.67 -11.74 -7.94
C VAL A 41 5.12 -11.52 -6.53
N THR A 42 5.91 -10.88 -5.66
CA THR A 42 5.60 -10.83 -4.21
C THR A 42 4.90 -9.57 -3.76
N GLU A 43 4.81 -8.55 -4.60
CA GLU A 43 4.27 -7.24 -4.28
C GLU A 43 2.82 -7.33 -3.77
N PRO A 44 1.89 -8.09 -4.41
CA PRO A 44 0.53 -8.22 -3.89
C PRO A 44 0.47 -8.92 -2.53
N ALA A 45 1.34 -9.90 -2.28
CA ALA A 45 1.40 -10.62 -1.01
C ALA A 45 2.02 -9.78 0.11
N LEU A 46 3.11 -9.08 -0.22
CA LEU A 46 3.86 -8.26 0.72
C LEU A 46 3.03 -7.05 1.16
N PHE A 47 2.55 -6.25 0.21
CA PHE A 47 1.84 -5.00 0.51
C PHE A 47 0.35 -5.21 0.78
N GLY A 48 -0.30 -6.15 0.08
CA GLY A 48 -1.73 -6.40 0.23
C GLY A 48 -2.11 -7.12 1.52
N VAL A 49 -1.19 -7.93 2.10
CA VAL A 49 -1.50 -8.75 3.28
C VAL A 49 -0.39 -8.72 4.33
N ASN A 50 0.85 -9.09 4.00
CA ASN A 50 1.88 -9.33 5.00
C ASN A 50 2.31 -8.06 5.75
N VAL A 51 2.48 -6.92 5.10
CA VAL A 51 2.82 -5.66 5.80
C VAL A 51 1.60 -5.11 6.53
N LYS A 52 0.40 -5.25 5.94
CA LYS A 52 -0.88 -4.86 6.57
C LYS A 52 -1.11 -5.60 7.89
N TYR A 53 -0.82 -6.90 7.90
CA TYR A 53 -0.94 -7.75 9.08
C TYR A 53 0.45 -8.20 9.52
N VAL A 54 1.00 -7.70 10.61
CA VAL A 54 2.41 -7.96 10.95
C VAL A 54 2.73 -9.46 11.19
N TYR A 55 1.76 -10.27 11.64
CA TYR A 55 2.02 -11.65 12.02
C TYR A 55 2.33 -12.62 10.84
N PRO A 56 1.63 -12.62 9.68
CA PRO A 56 2.04 -13.43 8.54
C PRO A 56 3.39 -12.95 7.96
N PHE A 57 3.71 -11.66 8.01
CA PHE A 57 5.03 -11.17 7.61
C PHE A 57 6.17 -11.74 8.45
N VAL A 58 6.03 -11.71 9.78
CA VAL A 58 7.00 -12.30 10.69
C VAL A 58 7.11 -13.81 10.48
N ALA A 59 5.98 -14.51 10.29
CA ALA A 59 5.97 -15.94 9.98
C ALA A 59 6.71 -16.27 8.67
N ALA A 60 6.51 -15.47 7.61
CA ALA A 60 7.20 -15.60 6.33
C ALA A 60 8.71 -15.39 6.47
N MET A 61 9.15 -14.37 7.22
CA MET A 61 10.57 -14.11 7.48
C MET A 61 11.25 -15.27 8.22
N ILE A 62 10.58 -15.84 9.23
CA ILE A 62 11.10 -16.99 9.99
C ILE A 62 11.22 -18.20 9.07
N GLY A 63 10.17 -18.52 8.31
CA GLY A 63 10.20 -19.69 7.43
C GLY A 63 11.21 -19.56 6.29
N SER A 64 11.34 -18.39 5.67
CA SER A 64 12.35 -18.15 4.63
C SER A 64 13.78 -18.21 5.19
N SER A 65 14.00 -17.75 6.42
CA SER A 65 15.29 -17.85 7.10
C SER A 65 15.69 -19.29 7.35
N ILE A 66 14.76 -20.13 7.85
CA ILE A 66 15.02 -21.56 8.09
C ILE A 66 15.27 -22.30 6.77
N ALA A 67 14.43 -22.05 5.76
CA ALA A 67 14.60 -22.67 4.44
C ALA A 67 15.93 -22.23 3.77
N GLY A 68 16.31 -20.97 3.94
CA GLY A 68 17.61 -20.45 3.50
C GLY A 68 18.79 -21.11 4.21
N LEU A 69 18.70 -21.30 5.53
CA LEU A 69 19.72 -21.99 6.32
C LEU A 69 19.90 -23.44 5.87
N LEU A 70 18.80 -24.18 5.63
CA LEU A 70 18.85 -25.54 5.08
C LEU A 70 19.55 -25.57 3.73
N SER A 71 19.25 -24.59 2.87
CA SER A 71 19.84 -24.52 1.54
C SER A 71 21.34 -24.28 1.56
N VAL A 72 21.82 -23.46 2.49
CA VAL A 72 23.26 -23.25 2.72
C VAL A 72 23.90 -24.51 3.30
N THR A 73 23.24 -25.17 4.26
CA THR A 73 23.75 -26.38 4.92
C THR A 73 23.92 -27.54 3.94
N PHE A 74 22.98 -27.70 3.00
CA PHE A 74 23.06 -28.72 1.94
C PHE A 74 23.88 -28.26 0.72
N ASN A 75 24.51 -27.08 0.78
CA ASN A 75 25.31 -26.50 -0.29
C ASN A 75 24.59 -26.49 -1.66
N ILE A 76 23.31 -26.12 -1.65
CA ILE A 76 22.47 -26.12 -2.85
C ILE A 76 22.98 -25.05 -3.83
N GLN A 77 23.23 -25.46 -5.07
CA GLN A 77 23.74 -24.56 -6.11
C GLN A 77 22.71 -24.30 -7.21
N ALA A 78 22.60 -23.04 -7.60
CA ALA A 78 21.80 -22.61 -8.74
C ALA A 78 22.63 -22.65 -10.03
N ALA A 79 22.01 -23.07 -11.13
CA ALA A 79 22.54 -22.99 -12.49
C ALA A 79 22.27 -21.62 -13.14
N SER A 80 21.20 -20.93 -12.71
CA SER A 80 20.82 -19.60 -13.18
C SER A 80 20.22 -18.76 -12.05
N ILE A 81 20.23 -17.43 -12.21
CA ILE A 81 19.62 -16.48 -11.28
C ILE A 81 18.38 -15.91 -11.96
N GLY A 82 17.27 -15.76 -11.23
CA GLY A 82 16.13 -14.95 -11.67
C GLY A 82 14.76 -15.64 -11.67
N ILE A 83 14.68 -16.98 -11.51
CA ILE A 83 13.38 -17.65 -11.41
C ILE A 83 12.93 -17.67 -9.94
N GLY A 84 11.87 -16.93 -9.64
CA GLY A 84 11.25 -16.85 -8.30
C GLY A 84 10.17 -17.90 -8.06
N GLY A 85 9.64 -17.94 -6.84
CA GLY A 85 8.50 -18.78 -6.48
C GLY A 85 8.73 -20.29 -6.63
N LEU A 86 7.64 -21.04 -6.82
CA LEU A 86 7.64 -22.48 -7.08
C LEU A 86 8.42 -22.88 -8.34
N PRO A 87 8.37 -22.12 -9.46
CA PRO A 87 9.21 -22.40 -10.63
C PRO A 87 10.72 -22.30 -10.35
N GLY A 88 11.13 -21.66 -9.25
CA GLY A 88 12.54 -21.46 -8.89
C GLY A 88 13.37 -22.74 -8.79
N ILE A 89 12.76 -23.92 -8.63
CA ILE A 89 13.46 -25.21 -8.72
C ILE A 89 14.15 -25.43 -10.07
N LEU A 90 13.61 -24.86 -11.15
CA LEU A 90 14.18 -24.95 -12.49
C LEU A 90 15.52 -24.21 -12.61
N SER A 91 15.81 -23.27 -11.71
CA SER A 91 17.10 -22.61 -11.61
C SER A 91 18.14 -23.40 -10.79
N ILE A 92 17.77 -24.51 -10.15
CA ILE A 92 18.66 -25.32 -9.31
C ILE A 92 19.27 -26.45 -10.14
N LYS A 93 20.57 -26.73 -9.94
CA LYS A 93 21.22 -27.89 -10.59
C LYS A 93 20.46 -29.17 -10.20
N ALA A 94 20.21 -30.04 -11.18
CA ALA A 94 19.39 -31.24 -11.00
C ALA A 94 19.83 -32.14 -9.82
N GLU A 95 21.14 -32.18 -9.56
CA GLU A 95 21.73 -32.94 -8.44
C GLU A 95 21.25 -32.48 -7.04
N TYR A 96 20.80 -31.22 -6.89
CA TYR A 96 20.31 -30.66 -5.62
C TYR A 96 18.78 -30.52 -5.55
N TRP A 97 18.02 -31.04 -6.52
CA TRP A 97 16.56 -30.93 -6.51
C TRP A 97 15.92 -31.55 -5.27
N GLY A 98 16.41 -32.68 -4.78
CA GLY A 98 15.91 -33.32 -3.56
C GLY A 98 16.04 -32.43 -2.32
N PRO A 99 17.26 -31.99 -1.95
CA PRO A 99 17.47 -31.04 -0.86
C PRO A 99 16.72 -29.72 -1.03
N PHE A 100 16.57 -29.22 -2.26
CA PHE A 100 15.84 -27.99 -2.53
C PHE A 100 14.33 -28.16 -2.33
N LEU A 101 13.75 -29.29 -2.74
CA LEU A 101 12.34 -29.61 -2.46
C LEU A 101 12.07 -29.64 -0.95
N LEU A 102 13.00 -30.18 -0.14
CA LEU A 102 12.89 -30.13 1.32
C LEU A 102 12.86 -28.68 1.83
N ALA A 103 13.74 -27.82 1.32
CA ALA A 103 13.74 -26.40 1.67
C ALA A 103 12.44 -25.70 1.23
N MET A 104 11.89 -26.02 0.06
CA MET A 104 10.58 -25.51 -0.40
C MET A 104 9.45 -25.95 0.53
N VAL A 105 9.42 -27.23 0.93
CA VAL A 105 8.42 -27.73 1.89
C VAL A 105 8.50 -26.97 3.21
N VAL A 106 9.70 -26.70 3.72
CA VAL A 106 9.90 -25.89 4.92
C VAL A 106 9.42 -24.45 4.72
N ALA A 107 9.74 -23.85 3.57
CA ALA A 107 9.27 -22.51 3.21
C ALA A 107 7.74 -22.43 3.06
N ILE A 108 7.05 -23.55 2.88
CA ILE A 108 5.58 -23.59 2.85
C ILE A 108 5.01 -23.84 4.24
N VAL A 109 5.43 -24.94 4.87
CA VAL A 109 4.81 -25.46 6.09
C VAL A 109 5.08 -24.56 7.28
N VAL A 110 6.30 -24.05 7.42
CA VAL A 110 6.68 -23.23 8.60
C VAL A 110 5.91 -21.90 8.62
N PRO A 111 5.90 -21.08 7.56
CA PRO A 111 5.09 -19.87 7.53
C PRO A 111 3.61 -20.14 7.76
N MET A 112 3.05 -21.22 7.19
CA MET A 112 1.64 -21.54 7.37
C MET A 112 1.29 -21.86 8.83
N ILE A 113 2.09 -22.71 9.48
CA ILE A 113 1.89 -23.07 10.89
C ILE A 113 2.09 -21.86 11.78
N LEU A 114 3.17 -21.11 11.60
CA LEU A 114 3.48 -19.94 12.43
C LEU A 114 2.42 -18.84 12.27
N THR A 115 1.95 -18.58 11.05
CA THR A 115 0.85 -17.63 10.81
C THR A 115 -0.40 -18.03 11.58
N ALA A 116 -0.77 -19.32 11.53
CA ALA A 116 -1.93 -19.83 12.24
C ALA A 116 -1.77 -19.77 13.77
N VAL A 117 -0.58 -20.08 14.28
CA VAL A 117 -0.26 -20.01 15.71
C VAL A 117 -0.28 -18.56 16.18
N PHE A 118 0.43 -17.65 15.51
CA PHE A 118 0.53 -16.24 15.89
C PHE A 118 -0.84 -15.56 15.93
N LYS A 119 -1.71 -15.84 14.97
CA LYS A 119 -3.09 -15.35 15.00
C LYS A 119 -3.88 -15.90 16.19
N ARG A 120 -3.75 -17.20 16.50
CA ARG A 120 -4.45 -17.82 17.66
C ARG A 120 -3.94 -17.31 19.00
N THR A 121 -2.65 -17.03 19.12
CA THR A 121 -2.03 -16.55 20.37
C THR A 121 -2.06 -15.02 20.50
N GLY A 122 -2.51 -14.29 19.49
CA GLY A 122 -2.40 -12.84 19.41
C GLY A 122 -0.96 -12.32 19.37
N ALA A 123 0.01 -13.19 19.09
CA ALA A 123 1.42 -12.83 19.05
C ALA A 123 1.72 -12.10 17.74
N PHE A 124 2.46 -10.98 17.80
CA PHE A 124 2.71 -10.10 16.64
C PHE A 124 1.46 -9.57 15.94
N SER A 125 0.28 -9.83 16.50
CA SER A 125 -0.93 -9.09 16.21
C SER A 125 -0.74 -7.76 16.95
N LYS A 126 -0.40 -6.69 16.22
CA LYS A 126 -0.72 -5.35 16.71
C LYS A 126 -2.19 -5.46 17.11
N LYS A 127 -2.53 -5.15 18.38
CA LYS A 127 -3.93 -5.04 18.82
C LYS A 127 -4.65 -4.41 17.64
N GLU A 128 -5.65 -5.11 17.13
CA GLU A 128 -6.64 -4.51 16.27
C GLU A 128 -7.09 -3.26 17.04
N GLU A 129 -6.49 -2.09 16.74
CA GLU A 129 -7.33 -1.03 16.25
C GLU A 129 -8.01 -1.69 15.07
N THR A 130 -9.17 -2.28 15.40
CA THR A 130 -10.28 -2.31 14.49
C THR A 130 -10.23 -0.95 13.83
N VAL A 131 -9.66 -0.91 12.63
CA VAL A 131 -10.31 -0.16 11.58
C VAL A 131 -11.72 -0.73 11.67
N GLU A 132 -12.60 -0.04 12.39
CA GLU A 132 -14.02 -0.16 12.16
C GLU A 132 -14.12 0.19 10.69
N GLU A 133 -13.99 -0.83 9.85
CA GLU A 133 -14.39 -0.76 8.47
C GLU A 133 -15.87 -0.46 8.60
N VAL A 134 -16.22 0.80 8.38
CA VAL A 134 -17.60 1.20 8.22
C VAL A 134 -18.18 0.19 7.25
N VAL A 135 -19.19 -0.51 7.73
CA VAL A 135 -20.07 -1.35 6.93
C VAL A 135 -20.44 -0.47 5.75
N VAL A 136 -19.85 -0.76 4.59
CA VAL A 136 -20.08 -0.01 3.35
C VAL A 136 -21.60 0.02 3.22
N PRO A 137 -22.25 1.19 3.39
CA PRO A 137 -23.66 1.27 3.08
C PRO A 137 -23.76 0.87 1.61
N ALA A 138 -24.70 -0.02 1.33
CA ALA A 138 -24.96 -0.58 0.01
C ALA A 138 -24.62 0.42 -1.11
N GLU A 139 -23.80 -0.04 -2.05
CA GLU A 139 -23.41 0.66 -3.26
C GLU A 139 -24.50 1.66 -3.70
N THR A 140 -24.22 2.95 -3.58
CA THR A 140 -24.72 3.85 -4.61
C THR A 140 -24.02 3.43 -5.88
N VAL A 141 -24.76 2.70 -6.72
CA VAL A 141 -24.37 2.25 -8.04
C VAL A 141 -23.96 3.49 -8.84
N VAL A 142 -22.66 3.79 -8.84
CA VAL A 142 -22.09 4.73 -9.80
C VAL A 142 -22.06 3.96 -11.12
N GLU A 143 -22.81 4.44 -12.11
CA GLU A 143 -22.82 3.86 -13.45
C GLU A 143 -21.39 3.76 -14.00
N THR A 144 -21.06 2.62 -14.59
CA THR A 144 -19.82 2.40 -15.32
C THR A 144 -19.66 3.52 -16.37
N GLY A 145 -18.52 4.23 -16.35
CA GLY A 145 -18.25 5.35 -17.24
C GLY A 145 -18.60 6.76 -16.72
N ALA A 146 -19.12 6.91 -15.50
CA ALA A 146 -19.28 8.23 -14.90
C ALA A 146 -17.91 8.84 -14.53
N ALA A 147 -17.56 9.95 -15.18
CA ALA A 147 -16.37 10.73 -14.87
C ALA A 147 -16.57 11.50 -13.55
N ILE A 148 -15.69 11.27 -12.60
CA ILE A 148 -15.66 11.92 -11.29
C ILE A 148 -14.54 12.96 -11.31
N GLU A 149 -14.88 14.23 -11.12
CA GLU A 149 -13.88 15.28 -10.97
C GLU A 149 -13.42 15.41 -9.53
N LEU A 150 -12.11 15.52 -9.34
CA LEU A 150 -11.47 15.85 -8.06
C LEU A 150 -10.94 17.28 -8.14
N ILE A 151 -11.18 18.06 -7.08
CA ILE A 151 -10.61 19.40 -6.96
C ILE A 151 -9.21 19.34 -6.32
N SER A 152 -8.39 20.34 -6.58
CA SER A 152 -7.06 20.46 -5.97
C SER A 152 -7.20 20.68 -4.47
N PRO A 153 -6.56 19.84 -3.64
CA PRO A 153 -6.60 19.99 -2.20
C PRO A 153 -5.62 21.06 -1.69
N LEU A 154 -4.79 21.63 -2.56
CA LEU A 154 -3.74 22.61 -2.26
C LEU A 154 -3.70 23.72 -3.33
N THR A 155 -3.23 24.90 -2.94
CA THR A 155 -2.80 25.96 -3.86
C THR A 155 -1.29 25.86 -4.06
N GLY A 156 -0.81 25.94 -5.30
CA GLY A 156 0.63 25.86 -5.60
C GLY A 156 0.96 25.53 -7.05
N GLN A 157 2.07 24.83 -7.28
CA GLN A 157 2.47 24.34 -8.59
C GLN A 157 2.24 22.83 -8.69
N THR A 158 1.39 22.40 -9.62
CA THR A 158 1.21 20.98 -9.94
C THR A 158 2.25 20.52 -10.97
N LYS A 159 2.85 19.36 -10.71
CA LYS A 159 3.83 18.66 -11.54
C LYS A 159 3.39 17.21 -11.74
N GLU A 160 4.04 16.52 -12.67
CA GLU A 160 3.82 15.09 -12.85
C GLU A 160 4.24 14.33 -11.59
N LEU A 161 3.47 13.29 -11.22
CA LEU A 161 3.81 12.43 -10.09
C LEU A 161 5.20 11.78 -10.26
N SER A 162 5.59 11.50 -11.50
CA SER A 162 6.91 10.97 -11.89
C SER A 162 8.11 11.83 -11.44
N GLN A 163 7.87 13.10 -11.11
CA GLN A 163 8.90 14.03 -10.64
C GLN A 163 9.06 14.03 -9.12
N ALA A 164 8.27 13.23 -8.39
CA ALA A 164 8.40 13.12 -6.94
C ALA A 164 9.81 12.64 -6.57
N THR A 165 10.36 13.21 -5.49
CA THR A 165 11.71 12.85 -5.02
C THR A 165 11.75 11.41 -4.48
N ASP A 166 10.63 10.92 -3.93
CA ASP A 166 10.50 9.53 -3.47
C ASP A 166 10.16 8.59 -4.65
N PRO A 167 11.00 7.57 -4.94
CA PRO A 167 10.78 6.61 -6.03
C PRO A 167 9.47 5.81 -5.90
N VAL A 168 8.96 5.61 -4.69
CA VAL A 168 7.71 4.87 -4.46
C VAL A 168 6.54 5.66 -5.03
N PHE A 169 6.47 6.97 -4.79
CA PHE A 169 5.45 7.81 -5.42
C PHE A 169 5.74 8.02 -6.92
N ALA A 170 6.99 8.29 -7.30
CA ALA A 170 7.36 8.57 -8.69
C ALA A 170 7.07 7.40 -9.65
N SER A 171 7.16 6.16 -9.17
CA SER A 171 6.84 4.97 -9.95
C SER A 171 5.34 4.74 -10.17
N GLY A 172 4.47 5.42 -9.40
CA GLY A 172 3.03 5.22 -9.43
C GLY A 172 2.56 3.89 -8.82
N VAL A 173 3.45 3.12 -8.16
CA VAL A 173 3.09 1.81 -7.57
C VAL A 173 2.05 1.95 -6.45
N MET A 174 2.06 3.06 -5.71
CA MET A 174 1.09 3.35 -4.64
C MET A 174 -0.22 3.95 -5.15
N GLY A 175 -0.27 4.41 -6.40
CA GLY A 175 -1.42 5.14 -6.93
C GLY A 175 -1.04 6.05 -8.10
N GLN A 176 -2.04 6.42 -8.89
CA GLN A 176 -1.91 7.43 -9.95
C GLN A 176 -2.40 8.80 -9.48
N GLY A 177 -1.82 9.88 -9.99
CA GLY A 177 -2.23 11.22 -9.61
C GLY A 177 -1.20 12.27 -9.97
N VAL A 178 -1.02 13.25 -9.07
CA VAL A 178 -0.14 14.41 -9.30
C VAL A 178 0.70 14.73 -8.07
N LEU A 179 1.76 15.49 -8.31
CA LEU A 179 2.58 16.09 -7.26
C LEU A 179 2.27 17.58 -7.19
N ILE A 180 2.01 18.12 -6.00
CA ILE A 180 1.77 19.56 -5.81
C ILE A 180 2.87 20.14 -4.91
N ASP A 181 3.57 21.17 -5.37
CA ASP A 181 4.44 22.01 -4.55
C ASP A 181 3.61 23.18 -3.97
N PRO A 182 3.19 23.11 -2.69
CA PRO A 182 2.22 24.04 -2.14
C PRO A 182 2.83 25.42 -1.88
N SER A 183 2.06 26.46 -2.19
CA SER A 183 2.37 27.84 -1.78
C SER A 183 1.76 28.21 -0.43
N GLU A 184 0.78 27.44 0.04
CA GLU A 184 0.05 27.67 1.28
C GLU A 184 -0.04 26.38 2.12
N GLY A 185 0.01 26.54 3.44
CA GLY A 185 0.03 25.45 4.41
C GLY A 185 -1.36 24.91 4.79
N ILE A 186 -2.28 24.77 3.84
CA ILE A 186 -3.66 24.34 4.11
C ILE A 186 -4.06 23.26 3.11
N LEU A 187 -4.20 22.02 3.60
CA LEU A 187 -4.73 20.88 2.87
C LEU A 187 -6.24 20.75 3.12
N VAL A 188 -7.02 20.64 2.05
CA VAL A 188 -8.48 20.43 2.12
C VAL A 188 -8.93 19.14 1.45
N ALA A 189 -10.17 18.73 1.68
CA ALA A 189 -10.77 17.58 1.02
C ALA A 189 -10.96 17.84 -0.48
N PRO A 190 -10.45 16.96 -1.36
CA PRO A 190 -10.60 17.08 -2.80
C PRO A 190 -11.98 16.61 -3.31
N ILE A 191 -12.76 15.93 -2.46
CA ILE A 191 -14.07 15.37 -2.78
C ILE A 191 -14.85 15.08 -1.48
N ASP A 192 -16.17 14.93 -1.60
CA ASP A 192 -17.03 14.45 -0.52
C ASP A 192 -16.73 12.99 -0.18
N GLY A 193 -16.55 12.70 1.11
CA GLY A 193 -16.19 11.36 1.56
C GLY A 193 -16.07 11.22 3.07
N GLU A 194 -15.38 10.17 3.48
CA GLU A 194 -15.04 9.88 4.86
C GLU A 194 -13.51 9.79 5.01
N VAL A 195 -12.98 10.32 6.11
CA VAL A 195 -11.55 10.23 6.44
C VAL A 195 -11.24 8.78 6.82
N SER A 196 -10.72 8.01 5.87
CA SER A 196 -10.46 6.58 6.03
C SER A 196 -9.22 6.31 6.87
N VAL A 197 -8.22 7.19 6.79
CA VAL A 197 -7.01 7.13 7.61
C VAL A 197 -6.47 8.53 7.89
N LEU A 198 -6.02 8.76 9.12
CA LEU A 198 -5.23 9.92 9.50
C LEU A 198 -3.97 9.43 10.20
N PHE A 199 -2.80 9.80 9.68
CA PHE A 199 -1.54 9.30 10.22
C PHE A 199 -1.24 9.95 11.59
N PRO A 200 -0.62 9.25 12.56
CA PRO A 200 -0.40 9.77 13.91
C PRO A 200 0.39 11.08 14.00
N THR A 201 1.29 11.32 13.03
CA THR A 201 2.09 12.55 12.92
C THR A 201 1.42 13.62 12.04
N ASN A 202 0.15 13.44 11.65
CA ASN A 202 -0.68 14.39 10.91
C ASN A 202 -0.09 14.91 9.59
N HIS A 203 0.86 14.19 8.99
CA HIS A 203 1.49 14.56 7.71
C HIS A 203 0.75 13.97 6.50
N ALA A 204 -0.12 12.98 6.72
CA ALA A 204 -0.84 12.32 5.64
C ALA A 204 -2.27 11.97 6.06
N VAL A 205 -3.17 12.01 5.09
CA VAL A 205 -4.60 11.73 5.26
C VAL A 205 -5.13 11.00 4.04
N GLY A 206 -5.95 9.98 4.28
CA GLY A 206 -6.69 9.27 3.24
C GLY A 206 -8.19 9.53 3.33
N ILE A 207 -8.84 9.57 2.17
CA ILE A 207 -10.29 9.76 2.05
C ILE A 207 -10.85 8.65 1.17
N THR A 208 -11.90 7.99 1.65
CA THR A 208 -12.76 7.16 0.81
C THR A 208 -13.97 7.99 0.42
N ALA A 209 -14.06 8.33 -0.86
CA ALA A 209 -15.15 9.12 -1.40
C ALA A 209 -16.46 8.31 -1.44
N THR A 210 -17.60 9.00 -1.44
CA THR A 210 -18.93 8.35 -1.48
C THR A 210 -19.17 7.50 -2.74
N ASN A 211 -18.41 7.75 -3.79
CA ASN A 211 -18.40 7.02 -5.06
C ASN A 211 -17.37 5.87 -5.12
N GLY A 212 -16.66 5.60 -4.02
CA GLY A 212 -15.69 4.50 -3.91
C GLY A 212 -14.26 4.85 -4.32
N VAL A 213 -13.96 6.08 -4.75
CA VAL A 213 -12.58 6.51 -5.03
C VAL A 213 -11.79 6.59 -3.72
N GLU A 214 -10.62 5.96 -3.66
CA GLU A 214 -9.73 5.99 -2.48
C GLU A 214 -8.53 6.90 -2.73
N LEU A 215 -8.45 7.98 -1.97
CA LEU A 215 -7.43 9.01 -2.10
C LEU A 215 -6.43 8.98 -0.96
N LEU A 216 -5.17 9.25 -1.27
CA LEU A 216 -4.11 9.51 -0.29
C LEU A 216 -3.43 10.84 -0.62
N MET A 217 -3.32 11.71 0.39
CA MET A 217 -2.59 12.97 0.32
C MET A 217 -1.48 12.94 1.36
N HIS A 218 -0.21 13.03 0.92
CA HIS A 218 0.96 12.91 1.78
C HIS A 218 1.80 14.19 1.76
N ILE A 219 1.74 14.99 2.81
CA ILE A 219 2.37 16.32 2.84
C ILE A 219 3.88 16.19 3.02
N GLY A 220 4.62 16.53 1.97
CA GLY A 220 6.08 16.50 1.94
C GLY A 220 6.69 15.08 1.88
N MET A 221 8.02 15.02 1.79
CA MET A 221 8.78 13.77 1.79
C MET A 221 9.51 13.59 3.11
N ASP A 222 9.48 12.36 3.66
CA ASP A 222 10.08 12.00 4.96
C ASP A 222 9.60 12.84 6.16
N THR A 223 8.47 13.55 6.02
CA THR A 223 7.89 14.44 7.04
C THR A 223 7.37 13.71 8.27
N VAL A 224 7.21 12.39 8.21
CA VAL A 224 6.98 11.55 9.39
C VAL A 224 8.06 11.77 10.46
N GLY A 225 9.30 12.05 10.06
CA GLY A 225 10.43 12.33 10.96
C GLY A 225 10.29 13.64 11.76
N LEU A 226 9.33 14.51 11.41
CA LEU A 226 9.01 15.70 12.20
C LEU A 226 8.15 15.39 13.43
N GLU A 227 7.67 14.15 13.59
CA GLU A 227 6.91 13.68 14.75
C GLU A 227 5.69 14.58 15.05
N GLY A 228 5.04 15.10 14.00
CA GLY A 228 3.88 15.98 14.08
C GLY A 228 4.20 17.47 14.29
N LYS A 229 5.47 17.85 14.39
CA LYS A 229 5.87 19.27 14.45
C LYS A 229 5.53 19.98 13.15
N GLY A 230 4.85 21.10 13.26
CA GLY A 230 4.41 21.88 12.11
C GLY A 230 3.15 21.34 11.43
N PHE A 231 2.44 20.37 12.01
CA PHE A 231 1.17 19.86 11.49
C PHE A 231 0.04 20.00 12.52
N THR A 232 -1.15 20.36 12.06
CA THR A 232 -2.37 20.45 12.86
C THR A 232 -3.52 19.81 12.08
N ALA A 233 -4.03 18.69 12.58
CA ALA A 233 -5.22 18.05 12.02
C ALA A 233 -6.49 18.77 12.51
N HIS A 234 -7.43 18.97 11.58
CA HIS A 234 -8.75 19.56 11.83
C HIS A 234 -9.88 18.52 11.78
N VAL A 235 -9.53 17.28 11.44
CA VAL A 235 -10.41 16.13 11.31
C VAL A 235 -9.84 14.95 12.10
N LYS A 236 -10.66 13.93 12.28
CA LYS A 236 -10.30 12.63 12.84
C LYS A 236 -10.70 11.53 11.87
N GLN A 237 -10.09 10.36 12.03
CA GLN A 237 -10.52 9.17 11.29
C GLN A 237 -12.00 8.88 11.56
N GLY A 238 -12.74 8.54 10.51
CA GLY A 238 -14.19 8.31 10.52
C GLY A 238 -15.04 9.59 10.35
N ASP A 239 -14.42 10.78 10.34
CA ASP A 239 -15.17 12.02 10.08
C ASP A 239 -15.64 12.07 8.62
N LYS A 240 -16.88 12.52 8.42
CA LYS A 240 -17.40 12.85 7.09
C LYS A 240 -16.97 14.24 6.69
N VAL A 241 -16.46 14.39 5.48
CA VAL A 241 -15.94 15.64 4.93
C VAL A 241 -16.59 15.95 3.59
N LYS A 242 -16.74 17.24 3.29
CA LYS A 242 -17.13 17.74 1.97
C LYS A 242 -15.95 18.33 1.24
N ALA A 243 -16.00 18.35 -0.09
CA ALA A 243 -15.03 19.02 -0.93
C ALA A 243 -14.77 20.46 -0.42
N GLY A 244 -13.51 20.78 -0.16
CA GLY A 244 -13.07 22.07 0.38
C GLY A 244 -12.97 22.16 1.90
N ASP A 245 -13.46 21.16 2.66
CA ASP A 245 -13.30 21.14 4.12
C ASP A 245 -11.83 21.02 4.50
N LYS A 246 -11.40 21.77 5.53
CA LYS A 246 -10.02 21.74 6.01
C LYS A 246 -9.70 20.40 6.67
N LEU A 247 -8.61 19.77 6.21
CA LEU A 247 -8.12 18.51 6.76
C LEU A 247 -6.93 18.74 7.67
N ILE A 248 -5.87 19.33 7.13
CA ILE A 248 -4.60 19.53 7.82
C ILE A 248 -4.08 20.94 7.50
N SER A 249 -3.69 21.67 8.54
CA SER A 249 -2.81 22.84 8.38
C SER A 249 -1.38 22.44 8.67
N PHE A 250 -0.44 22.94 7.87
CA PHE A 250 0.97 22.63 8.03
C PHE A 250 1.85 23.87 7.81
N ASP A 251 3.03 23.85 8.40
CA ASP A 251 4.00 24.94 8.31
C ASP A 251 5.11 24.58 7.32
N ILE A 252 5.06 25.20 6.14
CA ILE A 252 6.01 24.96 5.05
C ILE A 252 7.43 25.37 5.46
N ASP A 253 7.57 26.44 6.26
CA ASP A 253 8.89 26.93 6.69
C ASP A 253 9.53 25.98 7.69
N VAL A 254 8.73 25.39 8.59
CA VAL A 254 9.20 24.32 9.50
C VAL A 254 9.69 23.10 8.72
N ILE A 255 8.96 22.66 7.69
CA ILE A 255 9.36 21.53 6.83
C ILE A 255 10.69 21.85 6.13
N LYS A 256 10.80 23.03 5.51
CA LYS A 256 12.03 23.47 4.82
C LYS A 256 13.21 23.66 5.76
N ALA A 257 12.98 24.19 6.95
CA ALA A 257 14.02 24.38 7.96
C ALA A 257 14.60 23.06 8.47
N ALA A 258 13.83 21.97 8.40
CA ALA A 258 14.30 20.62 8.68
C ALA A 258 15.07 19.98 7.50
N GLY A 259 15.23 20.68 6.38
CA GLY A 259 15.89 20.17 5.18
C GLY A 259 15.01 19.24 4.34
N LEU A 260 13.69 19.25 4.57
CA LEU A 260 12.72 18.42 3.85
C LEU A 260 11.99 19.23 2.78
N VAL A 261 11.39 18.53 1.82
CA VAL A 261 10.54 19.13 0.77
C VAL A 261 9.07 19.04 1.15
N ALA A 262 8.30 20.07 0.81
CA ALA A 262 6.85 20.13 1.06
C ALA A 262 6.00 19.62 -0.12
N GLU A 263 6.65 19.13 -1.19
CA GLU A 263 5.96 18.54 -2.34
C GLU A 263 5.05 17.40 -1.87
N THR A 264 3.78 17.49 -2.23
CA THR A 264 2.69 16.69 -1.68
C THR A 264 2.08 15.84 -2.80
N PRO A 265 2.28 14.51 -2.81
CA PRO A 265 1.55 13.61 -3.68
C PRO A 265 0.07 13.61 -3.32
N VAL A 266 -0.76 13.69 -4.35
CA VAL A 266 -2.21 13.52 -4.28
C VAL A 266 -2.55 12.40 -5.25
N ILE A 267 -2.85 11.21 -4.72
CA ILE A 267 -2.96 9.99 -5.51
C ILE A 267 -4.27 9.23 -5.25
N VAL A 268 -4.77 8.57 -6.30
CA VAL A 268 -5.83 7.56 -6.25
C VAL A 268 -5.18 6.20 -6.10
N THR A 269 -5.53 5.48 -5.03
CA THR A 269 -4.83 4.26 -4.59
C THR A 269 -5.47 2.97 -5.13
N ASN A 270 -6.77 2.98 -5.42
CA ASN A 270 -7.52 1.85 -5.98
C ASN A 270 -7.60 1.88 -7.52
N GLN A 271 -6.44 2.06 -8.16
CA GLN A 271 -6.24 2.18 -9.61
C GLN A 271 -6.62 0.94 -10.44
N THR A 272 -6.92 -0.20 -9.83
CA THR A 272 -7.52 -1.36 -10.52
C THR A 272 -8.97 -1.10 -10.91
N ASP A 273 -9.68 -0.33 -10.08
CA ASP A 273 -11.11 -0.11 -10.20
C ASP A 273 -11.41 1.22 -10.91
N PHE A 274 -10.43 2.12 -10.95
CA PHE A 274 -10.54 3.45 -11.51
C PHE A 274 -9.34 3.84 -12.38
N ASP A 275 -9.61 4.36 -13.57
CA ASP A 275 -8.63 5.07 -14.39
C ASP A 275 -8.53 6.54 -13.95
N THR A 276 -7.32 7.08 -13.85
CA THR A 276 -7.05 8.44 -13.36
C THR A 276 -6.36 9.26 -14.42
N GLN A 277 -6.95 10.39 -14.80
CA GLN A 277 -6.44 11.30 -15.80
C GLN A 277 -6.23 12.69 -15.22
N VAL A 278 -5.11 13.32 -15.57
CA VAL A 278 -4.82 14.70 -15.17
C VAL A 278 -5.59 15.66 -16.06
N ILE A 279 -6.28 16.62 -15.45
CA ILE A 279 -6.97 17.68 -16.19
C ILE A 279 -5.95 18.73 -16.61
N GLY A 280 -5.76 18.92 -17.92
CA GLY A 280 -4.85 19.94 -18.46
C GLY A 280 -3.37 19.54 -18.47
N ASN A 281 -2.53 20.44 -18.98
CA ASN A 281 -1.10 20.17 -19.14
C ASN A 281 -0.30 20.53 -17.88
N LEU A 282 0.73 19.72 -17.59
CA LEU A 282 1.67 19.92 -16.50
C LEU A 282 3.05 20.36 -17.03
N PRO A 283 3.85 21.13 -16.25
CA PRO A 283 3.49 21.71 -14.96
C PRO A 283 2.59 22.96 -15.11
N ARG A 284 1.77 23.24 -14.10
CA ARG A 284 0.93 24.46 -14.07
C ARG A 284 0.71 24.96 -12.64
N ALA A 285 0.39 26.25 -12.51
CA ALA A 285 -0.15 26.77 -11.26
C ALA A 285 -1.58 26.23 -11.06
N ILE A 286 -1.95 25.96 -9.82
CA ILE A 286 -3.30 25.54 -9.45
C ILE A 286 -3.73 26.23 -8.17
N SER A 287 -5.01 26.58 -8.09
CA SER A 287 -5.64 27.06 -6.86
C SER A 287 -6.41 25.93 -6.19
N GLN A 288 -6.43 25.93 -4.86
CA GLN A 288 -7.32 25.07 -4.10
C GLN A 288 -8.76 25.19 -4.61
N GLY A 289 -9.44 24.07 -4.84
CA GLY A 289 -10.80 24.05 -5.38
C GLY A 289 -10.89 23.98 -6.91
N GLU A 290 -9.81 24.17 -7.66
CA GLU A 290 -9.81 23.98 -9.11
C GLU A 290 -9.74 22.48 -9.47
N ALA A 291 -10.44 22.07 -10.53
CA ALA A 291 -10.41 20.69 -10.98
C ALA A 291 -8.99 20.25 -11.40
N ILE A 292 -8.51 19.13 -10.86
CA ILE A 292 -7.12 18.66 -11.03
C ILE A 292 -7.04 17.26 -11.65
N LEU A 293 -7.96 16.38 -11.32
CA LEU A 293 -8.00 15.00 -11.80
C LEU A 293 -9.43 14.65 -12.23
N THR A 294 -9.53 13.81 -13.26
CA THR A 294 -10.74 13.08 -13.61
C THR A 294 -10.51 11.61 -13.34
N VAL A 295 -11.42 10.98 -12.62
CA VAL A 295 -11.37 9.56 -12.25
C VAL A 295 -12.56 8.86 -12.88
N THR A 296 -12.33 7.79 -13.63
CA THR A 296 -13.39 7.04 -14.32
C THR A 296 -13.39 5.60 -13.83
N LYS A 297 -14.56 5.09 -13.43
CA LYS A 297 -14.70 3.70 -13.02
C LYS A 297 -14.53 2.76 -14.23
N ASN A 298 -13.67 1.74 -14.09
CA ASN A 298 -13.40 0.72 -15.09
C ASN A 298 -14.57 -0.25 -15.29
#